data_AF-A0A6P8RN35-F1
#
_entry.id   AF-A0A6P8RN35-F1
#
_cell.length_a   1.000
_cell.length_b   1.000
_cell.length_c   1.000
_cell.angle_alpha   90.00
_cell.angle_beta   90.00
_cell.angle_gamma   90.00
#
_symmetry.space_group_name_H-M   'P 1'
#
loop_
_entity.id
_entity.type
_entity.pdbx_description
1 polymer ?
#
loop_
_entity_poly.entity_id
_entity_poly.type
_entity_poly.pdbx_seq_one_letter_code
_entity_poly.pdbx_strand_id
1 'polypeptide(L)'
;MGCSISCAYFEMFSSFLHWVLVQQVGVDSVVHYLDDFLFIGAGSSGVCARLKQVFEDLAEDFGVPLARDKSEGPVTSLVFLGIELDTEALVTRLPLLKVRQLLGLIEQVIQAPKSTLHTIQSLLGSLNFACRVLPMGRAFSRRLAASTSGVRDRHHFLRLPAGVRADLRMWAVFLRDFNGTVPMLAPELSSVDLELFSDAAGGVGFGLYCNGDWCAERWPAEWVRSGVTKNITLLELFPLLVACELWSGVLRNRRVVFWCDNLGVVEVVNRQAARCLAVNALMRELVLRCLRLNLFVRARHVPGLQNGIADALSRFNFLQFRRLAPGARAEGSRMPARLWSLVGKESGRCSLPVPVPILCGSWAILSSTGLVNVHVSARVAVILDWGIWDFVFPGGDNAGCIGVNFWSY
;
A
#
# COMPACT_ATOMS: atom_id res chain seq x y z
N MET A 1 3.32 -33.09 12.83
CA MET A 1 2.86 -31.95 12.01
C MET A 1 1.38 -32.08 11.71
N GLY A 2 0.67 -30.96 11.59
CA GLY A 2 -0.74 -30.94 11.17
C GLY A 2 -1.79 -31.03 12.30
N CYS A 3 -1.38 -30.98 13.56
CA CYS A 3 -2.33 -30.81 14.67
C CYS A 3 -2.77 -29.35 14.75
N SER A 4 -4.07 -29.11 14.86
CA SER A 4 -4.67 -27.77 14.80
C SER A 4 -4.17 -26.81 15.88
N ILE A 5 -3.68 -27.34 17.01
CA ILE A 5 -3.20 -26.56 18.14
C ILE A 5 -1.68 -26.31 18.13
N SER A 6 -0.93 -26.97 17.23
CA SER A 6 0.53 -26.88 17.19
C SER A 6 1.04 -25.46 17.01
N CYS A 7 0.45 -24.69 16.09
CA CYS A 7 0.88 -23.31 15.85
C CYS A 7 0.67 -22.42 17.07
N ALA A 8 -0.43 -22.61 17.81
CA ALA A 8 -0.73 -21.80 18.99
C ALA A 8 0.26 -22.07 20.14
N TYR A 9 0.57 -23.33 20.41
CA TYR A 9 1.60 -23.67 21.41
C TYR A 9 2.99 -23.21 20.99
N PHE A 10 3.32 -23.34 19.71
CA PHE A 10 4.60 -22.90 19.20
C PHE A 10 4.75 -21.38 19.31
N GLU A 11 3.73 -20.62 18.92
CA GLU A 11 3.71 -19.16 19.10
C GLU A 11 3.85 -18.75 20.56
N MET A 12 3.15 -19.44 21.48
CA MET A 12 3.26 -19.18 22.92
C MET A 12 4.69 -19.45 23.43
N PHE A 13 5.35 -20.49 22.93
CA PHE A 13 6.74 -20.80 23.26
C PHE A 13 7.71 -19.77 22.68
N SER A 14 7.56 -19.38 21.41
CA SER A 14 8.36 -18.32 20.79
C SER A 14 8.19 -16.98 21.51
N SER A 15 6.97 -16.64 21.93
CA SER A 15 6.68 -15.47 22.76
C SER A 15 7.40 -15.52 24.12
N PHE A 16 7.48 -16.70 24.73
CA PHE A 16 8.27 -16.90 25.95
C PHE A 16 9.76 -16.68 25.69
N LEU A 17 10.34 -17.26 24.64
CA LEU A 17 11.75 -17.05 24.28
C LEU A 17 12.05 -15.57 24.01
N HIS A 18 11.18 -14.89 23.26
CA HIS A 18 11.27 -13.46 23.02
C HIS A 18 11.29 -12.69 24.34
N TRP A 19 10.35 -12.97 25.26
CA TRP A 19 10.31 -12.31 26.55
C TRP A 19 11.60 -12.51 27.36
N VAL A 20 12.12 -13.75 27.46
CA VAL A 20 13.36 -14.02 28.21
C VAL A 20 14.55 -13.27 27.59
N LEU A 21 14.67 -13.28 26.26
CA LEU A 21 15.73 -12.57 25.54
C LEU A 21 15.70 -11.06 25.86
N VAL A 22 14.53 -10.44 25.82
CA VAL A 22 14.37 -9.01 26.15
C VAL A 22 14.73 -8.74 27.61
N GLN A 23 14.35 -9.61 28.55
CA GLN A 23 14.72 -9.46 29.96
C GLN A 23 16.24 -9.56 30.18
N GLN A 24 16.92 -10.48 29.50
CA GLN A 24 18.37 -10.68 29.65
C GLN A 24 19.19 -9.58 28.97
N VAL A 25 18.74 -9.11 27.81
CA VAL A 25 19.48 -8.13 27.01
C VAL A 25 19.13 -6.68 27.40
N GLY A 26 17.93 -6.45 27.93
CA GLY A 26 17.45 -5.13 28.31
C GLY A 26 17.18 -4.20 27.12
N VAL A 27 16.93 -4.77 25.94
CA VAL A 27 16.61 -4.03 24.70
C VAL A 27 15.39 -4.65 24.03
N ASP A 28 14.46 -3.82 23.59
CA ASP A 28 13.17 -4.20 22.99
C ASP A 28 13.20 -4.20 21.45
N SER A 29 14.36 -4.52 20.86
CA SER A 29 14.59 -4.46 19.40
C SER A 29 14.55 -5.85 18.75
N VAL A 30 13.60 -6.66 19.21
CA VAL A 30 13.35 -8.03 18.76
C VAL A 30 11.94 -8.14 18.20
N VAL A 31 11.81 -8.79 17.05
CA VAL A 31 10.52 -9.15 16.47
C VAL A 31 10.53 -10.65 16.22
N HIS A 32 9.41 -11.32 16.47
CA HIS A 32 9.25 -12.71 16.06
C HIS A 32 7.90 -12.92 15.38
N TYR A 33 7.82 -13.95 14.56
CA TYR A 33 6.59 -14.47 13.99
C TYR A 33 6.71 -15.99 13.90
N LEU A 34 5.94 -16.72 14.71
CA LEU A 34 6.09 -18.17 14.85
C LEU A 34 7.56 -18.53 15.17
N ASP A 35 8.24 -19.20 14.25
CA ASP A 35 9.64 -19.62 14.34
C ASP A 35 10.63 -18.53 13.91
N ASP A 36 10.24 -17.54 13.12
CA ASP A 36 11.19 -16.57 12.58
C ASP A 36 11.46 -15.44 13.59
N PHE A 37 12.74 -15.19 13.91
CA PHE A 37 13.19 -14.07 14.76
C PHE A 37 13.98 -13.04 13.94
N LEU A 38 13.78 -11.76 14.27
CA LEU A 38 14.47 -10.63 13.65
C LEU A 38 15.04 -9.73 14.75
N PHE A 39 16.33 -9.44 14.68
CA PHE A 39 17.04 -8.60 15.64
C PHE A 39 17.48 -7.30 14.97
N ILE A 40 17.05 -6.17 15.52
CA ILE A 40 17.31 -4.84 14.96
C ILE A 40 18.17 -4.05 15.93
N GLY A 41 19.04 -3.20 15.41
CA GLY A 41 19.93 -2.42 16.24
C GLY A 41 20.59 -1.28 15.46
N ALA A 42 21.12 -0.31 16.19
CA ALA A 42 21.85 0.77 15.57
C ALA A 42 23.13 0.22 14.91
N GLY A 43 23.51 0.79 13.78
CA GLY A 43 24.74 0.42 13.07
C GLY A 43 25.94 0.55 13.99
N SER A 44 26.87 -0.40 13.88
CA SER A 44 28.11 -0.45 14.68
C SER A 44 27.93 -0.52 16.21
N SER A 45 26.70 -0.67 16.73
CA SER A 45 26.43 -0.74 18.17
C SER A 45 26.74 -2.11 18.80
N GLY A 46 26.90 -3.16 17.97
CA GLY A 46 27.05 -4.54 18.44
C GLY A 46 25.78 -5.16 19.04
N VAL A 47 24.69 -4.39 19.18
CA VAL A 47 23.43 -4.83 19.83
C VAL A 47 22.90 -6.11 19.21
N CYS A 48 22.83 -6.16 17.89
CA CYS A 48 22.27 -7.32 17.23
C CYS A 48 23.16 -8.57 17.35
N ALA A 49 24.49 -8.40 17.34
CA ALA A 49 25.41 -9.52 17.54
C ALA A 49 25.26 -10.09 18.96
N ARG A 50 25.08 -9.21 19.94
CA ARG A 50 24.76 -9.58 21.33
C ARG A 50 23.40 -10.28 21.44
N LEU A 51 22.34 -9.76 20.80
CA LEU A 51 21.02 -10.40 20.77
C LEU A 51 21.11 -11.81 20.18
N LYS A 52 21.82 -11.97 19.06
CA LYS A 52 22.06 -13.28 18.44
C LYS A 52 22.77 -14.23 19.39
N GLN A 53 23.87 -13.81 20.01
CA GLN A 53 24.63 -14.67 20.92
C GLN A 53 23.78 -15.12 22.12
N VAL A 54 23.11 -14.18 22.78
CA VAL A 54 22.26 -14.51 23.94
C VAL A 54 21.11 -15.43 23.54
N PHE A 55 20.53 -15.23 22.36
CA PHE A 55 19.50 -16.13 21.85
C PHE A 55 20.04 -17.53 21.53
N GLU A 56 21.28 -17.63 21.04
CA GLU A 56 21.94 -18.92 20.81
C GLU A 56 22.18 -19.67 22.12
N ASP A 57 22.65 -18.98 23.15
CA ASP A 57 22.86 -19.53 24.49
C ASP A 57 21.51 -19.97 25.10
N LEU A 58 20.47 -19.14 24.96
CA LEU A 58 19.11 -19.44 25.43
C LEU A 58 18.53 -20.70 24.78
N ALA A 59 18.75 -20.84 23.46
CA ALA A 59 18.30 -22.01 22.73
C ALA A 59 19.03 -23.27 23.16
N GLU A 60 20.33 -23.19 23.46
CA GLU A 60 21.09 -24.31 24.03
C GLU A 60 20.57 -24.70 25.42
N ASP A 61 20.34 -23.72 26.30
CA ASP A 61 19.83 -23.93 27.67
C ASP A 61 18.45 -24.60 27.69
N PHE A 62 17.54 -24.19 26.79
CA PHE A 62 16.20 -24.77 26.68
C PHE A 62 16.13 -25.99 25.75
N GLY A 63 17.24 -26.40 25.13
CA GLY A 63 17.28 -27.52 24.19
C GLY A 63 16.51 -27.27 22.89
N VAL A 64 16.41 -26.01 22.43
CA VAL A 64 15.73 -25.63 21.19
C VAL A 64 16.72 -25.73 20.02
N PRO A 65 16.45 -26.56 19.00
CA PRO A 65 17.39 -26.80 17.91
C PRO A 65 17.44 -25.63 16.93
N LEU A 66 18.61 -24.99 16.82
CA LEU A 66 18.82 -23.88 15.90
C LEU A 66 19.16 -24.31 14.48
N ALA A 67 18.59 -23.56 13.55
CA ALA A 67 18.82 -23.59 12.13
C ALA A 67 20.07 -22.83 11.67
N ARG A 68 21.26 -23.26 12.09
CA ARG A 68 22.49 -22.48 11.86
C ARG A 68 22.77 -22.18 10.37
N ASP A 69 22.29 -23.03 9.47
CA ASP A 69 22.40 -22.88 8.00
C ASP A 69 21.44 -21.83 7.42
N LYS A 70 20.34 -21.52 8.12
CA LYS A 70 19.37 -20.50 7.71
C LYS A 70 19.58 -19.17 8.45
N SER A 71 20.21 -19.18 9.62
CA SER A 71 20.54 -17.96 10.36
C SER A 71 21.54 -17.11 9.58
N GLU A 72 21.28 -15.81 9.45
CA GLU A 72 22.15 -14.89 8.73
C GLU A 72 22.56 -13.68 9.58
N GLY A 73 23.60 -12.98 9.14
CA GLY A 73 24.03 -11.73 9.75
C GLY A 73 25.11 -11.82 10.85
N PRO A 74 25.64 -10.65 11.28
CA PRO A 74 25.13 -9.30 11.00
C PRO A 74 25.12 -8.83 9.53
N VAL A 75 23.99 -8.33 9.02
CA VAL A 75 23.84 -7.87 7.62
C VAL A 75 22.84 -6.74 7.44
N THR A 76 23.17 -5.72 6.64
CA THR A 76 22.30 -4.58 6.37
C THR A 76 21.14 -4.87 5.42
N SER A 77 21.18 -6.01 4.72
CA SER A 77 20.08 -6.53 3.89
C SER A 77 19.81 -8.00 4.16
N LEU A 78 18.54 -8.37 4.34
CA LEU A 78 18.11 -9.73 4.66
C LEU A 78 16.66 -10.00 4.26
N VAL A 79 16.26 -11.27 4.19
CA VAL A 79 14.86 -11.64 3.85
C VAL A 79 14.13 -12.16 5.09
N PHE A 80 13.12 -11.42 5.55
CA PHE A 80 12.28 -11.80 6.68
C PHE A 80 10.82 -11.94 6.24
N LEU A 81 10.18 -13.06 6.58
CA LEU A 81 8.80 -13.40 6.15
C LEU A 81 8.59 -13.26 4.64
N GLY A 82 9.68 -13.49 3.89
CA GLY A 82 9.69 -13.45 2.44
C GLY A 82 9.70 -12.05 1.82
N ILE A 83 9.96 -11.00 2.59
CA ILE A 83 10.19 -9.61 2.16
C ILE A 83 11.66 -9.27 2.47
N GLU A 84 12.33 -8.60 1.52
CA GLU A 84 13.68 -8.12 1.72
C GLU A 84 13.65 -6.79 2.48
N LEU A 85 14.41 -6.71 3.56
CA LEU A 85 14.61 -5.52 4.38
C LEU A 85 16.00 -4.97 4.08
N ASP A 86 16.08 -3.74 3.59
CA ASP A 86 17.34 -3.05 3.28
C ASP A 86 17.45 -1.82 4.18
N THR A 87 18.33 -1.91 5.18
CA THR A 87 18.47 -0.88 6.22
C THR A 87 19.43 0.23 5.90
N GLU A 88 20.30 0.06 4.90
CA GLU A 88 21.08 1.15 4.35
C GLU A 88 20.20 2.05 3.49
N ALA A 89 19.38 1.46 2.61
CA ALA A 89 18.44 2.22 1.80
C ALA A 89 17.14 2.59 2.55
N LEU A 90 16.90 2.02 3.73
CA LEU A 90 15.68 2.17 4.54
C LEU A 90 14.41 1.83 3.76
N VAL A 91 14.44 0.75 3.00
CA VAL A 91 13.33 0.28 2.16
C VAL A 91 13.03 -1.19 2.38
N THR A 92 11.78 -1.57 2.13
CA THR A 92 11.39 -2.97 1.95
C THR A 92 11.06 -3.24 0.49
N ARG A 93 11.44 -4.41 -0.02
CA ARG A 93 11.20 -4.82 -1.41
C ARG A 93 10.90 -6.31 -1.53
N LEU A 94 10.40 -6.74 -2.69
CA LEU A 94 10.33 -8.17 -2.98
C LEU A 94 11.73 -8.70 -3.31
N PRO A 95 12.12 -9.87 -2.75
CA PRO A 95 13.34 -10.54 -3.16
C PRO A 95 13.35 -10.80 -4.66
N LEU A 96 14.47 -10.49 -5.34
CA LEU A 96 14.58 -10.55 -6.79
C LEU A 96 14.20 -11.92 -7.38
N LEU A 97 14.50 -13.01 -6.66
CA LEU A 97 14.10 -14.35 -7.07
C LEU A 97 12.57 -14.50 -7.16
N LYS A 98 11.83 -13.99 -6.16
CA LYS A 98 10.36 -14.01 -6.17
C LYS A 98 9.78 -13.17 -7.30
N VAL A 99 10.43 -12.06 -7.61
CA VAL A 99 10.04 -11.18 -8.73
C VAL A 99 10.18 -11.92 -10.05
N ARG A 100 11.31 -12.61 -10.27
CA ARG A 100 11.54 -13.43 -11.48
C ARG A 100 10.53 -14.57 -11.59
N GLN A 101 10.26 -15.28 -10.50
CA GLN A 101 9.24 -16.34 -10.46
C GLN A 101 7.85 -15.80 -10.80
N LEU A 102 7.46 -14.67 -10.20
CA LEU A 102 6.17 -14.03 -10.44
C LEU A 102 6.05 -13.54 -11.89
N LEU A 103 7.10 -12.93 -12.45
CA LEU A 103 7.14 -12.54 -13.86
C LEU A 103 6.99 -13.75 -14.78
N GLY A 104 7.67 -14.86 -14.49
CA GLY A 104 7.52 -16.11 -15.24
C GLY A 104 6.09 -16.65 -15.22
N LEU A 105 5.44 -16.66 -14.05
CA LEU A 105 4.03 -17.05 -13.92
C LEU A 105 3.09 -16.12 -14.69
N ILE A 106 3.33 -14.81 -14.63
CA ILE A 106 2.56 -13.81 -15.39
C ILE A 106 2.69 -14.07 -16.89
N GLU A 107 3.91 -14.25 -17.39
CA GLU A 107 4.18 -14.49 -18.82
C GLU A 107 3.55 -15.79 -19.31
N GLN A 108 3.67 -16.87 -18.52
CA GLN A 108 3.03 -18.15 -18.79
C GLN A 108 1.50 -17.99 -18.96
N VAL A 109 0.85 -17.27 -18.04
CA VAL A 109 -0.61 -17.04 -18.08
C VAL A 109 -1.01 -16.10 -19.22
N ILE A 110 -0.21 -15.08 -19.54
CA ILE A 110 -0.46 -14.15 -20.66
C ILE A 110 -0.32 -14.84 -22.01
N GLN A 111 0.59 -15.79 -22.17
CA GLN A 111 0.83 -16.48 -23.44
C GLN A 111 -0.13 -17.65 -23.65
N ALA A 112 -0.57 -18.31 -22.57
CA ALA A 112 -1.47 -19.43 -22.68
C ALA A 112 -2.88 -19.03 -23.18
N PRO A 113 -3.51 -19.79 -24.08
CA PRO A 113 -4.88 -19.54 -24.50
C PRO A 113 -5.88 -19.79 -23.37
N LYS A 114 -5.61 -20.81 -22.54
CA LYS A 114 -6.33 -21.15 -21.32
C LYS A 114 -5.31 -21.54 -20.23
N SER A 115 -5.67 -21.34 -18.97
CA SER A 115 -4.86 -21.75 -17.82
C SER A 115 -5.76 -22.45 -16.80
N THR A 116 -5.21 -23.40 -16.05
CA THR A 116 -5.98 -24.08 -15.01
C THR A 116 -6.35 -23.12 -13.87
N LEU A 117 -7.45 -23.40 -13.18
CA LEU A 117 -7.86 -22.66 -11.99
C LEU A 117 -6.71 -22.61 -10.97
N HIS A 118 -6.02 -23.73 -10.76
CA HIS A 118 -4.86 -23.81 -9.88
C HIS A 118 -3.74 -22.83 -10.24
N THR A 119 -3.36 -22.75 -11.52
CA THR A 119 -2.33 -21.79 -11.97
C THR A 119 -2.77 -20.34 -11.73
N ILE A 120 -4.04 -20.03 -12.02
CA ILE A 120 -4.58 -18.68 -11.82
C ILE A 120 -4.65 -18.32 -10.33
N GLN A 121 -5.06 -19.25 -9.46
CA GLN A 121 -5.10 -19.05 -8.01
C GLN A 121 -3.69 -18.90 -7.41
N SER A 122 -2.72 -19.69 -7.87
CA SER A 122 -1.31 -19.56 -7.48
C SER A 122 -0.74 -18.18 -7.87
N LEU A 123 -1.02 -17.75 -9.11
CA LEU A 123 -0.66 -16.39 -9.56
C LEU A 123 -1.33 -15.32 -8.70
N LEU A 124 -2.64 -15.44 -8.45
CA LEU A 124 -3.39 -14.49 -7.62
C LEU A 124 -2.82 -14.41 -6.19
N GLY A 125 -2.48 -15.55 -5.58
CA GLY A 125 -1.81 -15.60 -4.28
C GLY A 125 -0.47 -14.88 -4.27
N SER A 126 0.34 -15.09 -5.32
CA SER A 126 1.64 -14.43 -5.48
C SER A 126 1.50 -12.91 -5.69
N LEU A 127 0.51 -12.46 -6.47
CA LEU A 127 0.19 -11.04 -6.63
C LEU A 127 -0.33 -10.41 -5.34
N ASN A 128 -1.13 -11.13 -4.56
CA ASN A 128 -1.59 -10.67 -3.24
C ASN A 128 -0.41 -10.52 -2.27
N PHE A 129 0.53 -11.45 -2.28
CA PHE A 129 1.78 -11.32 -1.51
C PHE A 129 2.58 -10.09 -1.94
N ALA A 130 2.73 -9.87 -3.25
CA ALA A 130 3.38 -8.68 -3.79
C ALA A 130 2.71 -7.36 -3.36
N CYS A 131 1.39 -7.36 -3.12
CA CYS A 131 0.66 -6.19 -2.63
C CYS A 131 1.05 -5.77 -1.20
N ARG A 132 1.84 -6.55 -0.46
CA ARG A 132 2.40 -6.11 0.83
C ARG A 132 3.41 -4.96 0.66
N VAL A 133 4.21 -4.99 -0.41
CA VAL A 133 5.15 -3.89 -0.76
C VAL A 133 4.64 -3.03 -1.92
N LEU A 134 3.62 -3.47 -2.65
CA LEU A 134 2.96 -2.72 -3.73
C LEU A 134 1.43 -2.64 -3.51
N PRO A 135 0.93 -2.00 -2.43
CA PRO A 135 -0.49 -2.00 -2.08
C PRO A 135 -1.40 -1.44 -3.17
N MET A 136 -0.90 -0.46 -3.94
CA MET A 136 -1.61 0.11 -5.08
C MET A 136 -1.85 -0.93 -6.20
N GLY A 137 -1.02 -1.97 -6.30
CA GLY A 137 -1.19 -3.04 -7.29
C GLY A 137 -2.50 -3.83 -7.14
N ARG A 138 -3.13 -3.82 -5.95
CA ARG A 138 -4.35 -4.60 -5.65
C ARG A 138 -5.51 -4.28 -6.61
N ALA A 139 -5.61 -3.03 -7.08
CA ALA A 139 -6.62 -2.64 -8.08
C ALA A 139 -6.56 -3.48 -9.38
N PHE A 140 -5.36 -3.92 -9.78
CA PHE A 140 -5.13 -4.74 -10.98
C PHE A 140 -5.34 -6.24 -10.74
N SER A 141 -5.41 -6.69 -9.48
CA SER A 141 -5.66 -8.11 -9.15
C SER A 141 -7.16 -8.45 -9.08
N ARG A 142 -8.05 -7.45 -9.03
CA ARG A 142 -9.50 -7.67 -8.83
C ARG A 142 -10.17 -8.44 -9.97
N ARG A 143 -9.85 -8.11 -11.23
CA ARG A 143 -10.44 -8.81 -12.39
C ARG A 143 -9.97 -10.26 -12.48
N LEU A 144 -8.74 -10.53 -12.07
CA LEU A 144 -8.21 -11.89 -11.95
C LEU A 144 -8.98 -12.70 -10.89
N ALA A 145 -9.15 -12.14 -9.69
CA ALA A 145 -9.93 -12.76 -8.62
C ALA A 145 -11.40 -13.02 -9.01
N ALA A 146 -12.03 -12.07 -9.70
CA ALA A 146 -13.39 -12.25 -10.21
C ALA A 146 -13.47 -13.40 -11.24
N SER A 147 -12.41 -13.62 -12.03
CA SER A 147 -12.36 -14.69 -13.04
C SER A 147 -12.27 -16.09 -12.45
N THR A 148 -11.90 -16.21 -11.16
CA THR A 148 -11.88 -17.49 -10.44
C THR A 148 -13.18 -17.77 -9.66
N SER A 149 -14.07 -16.78 -9.57
CA SER A 149 -15.28 -16.89 -8.75
C SER A 149 -16.24 -17.96 -9.29
N GLY A 150 -16.75 -18.82 -8.42
CA GLY A 150 -17.74 -19.86 -8.76
C GLY A 150 -17.17 -21.14 -9.36
N VAL A 151 -15.86 -21.20 -9.64
CA VAL A 151 -15.20 -22.39 -10.20
C VAL A 151 -14.51 -23.16 -9.07
N ARG A 152 -14.76 -24.48 -8.96
CA ARG A 152 -14.27 -25.31 -7.84
C ARG A 152 -13.21 -26.32 -8.23
N ASP A 153 -13.24 -26.84 -9.45
CA ASP A 153 -12.26 -27.81 -9.91
C ASP A 153 -10.92 -27.13 -10.24
N ARG A 154 -9.88 -27.52 -9.50
CA ARG A 154 -8.52 -26.98 -9.64
C ARG A 154 -7.90 -27.21 -11.03
N HIS A 155 -8.32 -28.25 -11.74
CA HIS A 155 -7.81 -28.61 -13.06
C HIS A 155 -8.62 -28.00 -14.21
N HIS A 156 -9.73 -27.33 -13.89
CA HIS A 156 -10.58 -26.68 -14.89
C HIS A 156 -9.83 -25.56 -15.62
N PHE A 157 -9.90 -25.56 -16.96
CA PHE A 157 -9.24 -24.58 -17.81
C PHE A 157 -10.09 -23.34 -18.04
N LEU A 158 -9.60 -22.19 -17.59
CA LEU A 158 -10.24 -20.89 -17.76
C LEU A 158 -9.61 -20.10 -18.90
N ARG A 159 -10.46 -19.43 -19.70
CA ARG A 159 -10.03 -18.46 -20.70
C ARG A 159 -10.09 -17.05 -20.09
N LEU A 160 -8.93 -16.41 -19.94
CA LEU A 160 -8.88 -15.07 -19.36
C LEU A 160 -9.35 -13.99 -20.35
N PRO A 161 -10.27 -13.10 -19.93
CA PRO A 161 -10.68 -11.94 -20.71
C PRO A 161 -9.52 -10.99 -21.05
N ALA A 162 -9.67 -10.20 -22.11
CA ALA A 162 -8.67 -9.23 -22.54
C ALA A 162 -8.29 -8.23 -21.43
N GLY A 163 -9.28 -7.77 -20.64
CA GLY A 163 -9.04 -6.86 -19.51
C GLY A 163 -8.16 -7.45 -18.41
N VAL A 164 -8.29 -8.75 -18.13
CA VAL A 164 -7.41 -9.45 -17.17
C VAL A 164 -6.00 -9.54 -17.72
N ARG A 165 -5.83 -9.86 -19.02
CA ARG A 165 -4.51 -9.89 -19.65
C ARG A 165 -3.85 -8.50 -19.66
N ALA A 166 -4.62 -7.44 -19.84
CA ALA A 166 -4.11 -6.08 -19.74
C ALA A 166 -3.61 -5.76 -18.32
N ASP A 167 -4.34 -6.19 -17.28
CA ASP A 167 -3.89 -6.04 -15.88
C ASP A 167 -2.60 -6.80 -15.58
N LEU A 168 -2.48 -8.03 -16.09
CA LEU A 168 -1.27 -8.84 -15.94
C LEU A 168 -0.07 -8.20 -16.64
N ARG A 169 -0.26 -7.58 -17.81
CA ARG A 169 0.80 -6.80 -18.48
C ARG A 169 1.21 -5.59 -17.66
N MET A 170 0.26 -4.89 -17.03
CA MET A 170 0.59 -3.79 -16.12
C MET A 170 1.44 -4.28 -14.95
N TRP A 171 1.06 -5.39 -14.32
CA TRP A 171 1.87 -6.02 -13.27
C TRP A 171 3.30 -6.34 -13.75
N ALA A 172 3.46 -6.90 -14.94
CA ALA A 172 4.78 -7.20 -15.50
C ALA A 172 5.65 -5.94 -15.68
N VAL A 173 5.06 -4.82 -16.14
CA VAL A 173 5.76 -3.53 -16.25
C VAL A 173 6.25 -3.06 -14.88
N PHE A 174 5.37 -3.02 -13.88
CA PHE A 174 5.75 -2.53 -12.54
C PHE A 174 6.78 -3.42 -11.85
N LEU A 175 6.68 -4.74 -11.99
CA LEU A 175 7.65 -5.67 -11.39
C LEU A 175 9.04 -5.55 -12.03
N ARG A 176 9.13 -5.25 -13.33
CA ARG A 176 10.41 -5.05 -14.02
C ARG A 176 11.04 -3.69 -13.71
N ASP A 177 10.25 -2.63 -13.80
CA ASP A 177 10.78 -1.26 -13.82
C ASP A 177 10.90 -0.64 -12.43
N PHE A 178 10.11 -1.12 -11.47
CA PHE A 178 9.96 -0.46 -10.18
C PHE A 178 10.27 -1.39 -8.98
N ASN A 179 10.04 -2.70 -9.12
CA ASN A 179 10.25 -3.75 -8.09
C ASN A 179 9.66 -3.45 -6.68
N GLY A 180 8.93 -2.35 -6.50
CA GLY A 180 8.37 -1.93 -5.21
C GLY A 180 9.45 -1.61 -4.18
N THR A 181 9.50 -0.35 -3.74
CA THR A 181 10.21 0.02 -2.52
C THR A 181 9.25 0.76 -1.61
N VAL A 182 8.93 0.18 -0.45
CA VAL A 182 8.21 0.91 0.60
C VAL A 182 9.26 1.47 1.54
N PRO A 183 9.38 2.80 1.70
CA PRO A 183 10.26 3.34 2.73
C PRO A 183 9.81 2.83 4.10
N MET A 184 10.75 2.26 4.86
CA MET A 184 10.47 1.69 6.18
C MET A 184 10.00 2.79 7.14
N LEU A 185 10.70 3.93 7.13
CA LEU A 185 10.51 5.01 8.09
C LEU A 185 9.60 6.15 7.62
N ALA A 186 9.02 6.09 6.42
CA ALA A 186 8.30 7.26 5.90
C ALA A 186 7.03 7.52 6.73
N PRO A 187 6.92 8.71 7.36
CA PRO A 187 5.68 9.08 8.04
C PRO A 187 4.57 9.21 7.00
N GLU A 188 3.36 8.90 7.45
CA GLU A 188 2.18 9.20 6.66
C GLU A 188 1.87 10.69 6.77
N LEU A 189 1.89 11.39 5.63
CA LEU A 189 1.58 12.80 5.55
C LEU A 189 0.10 12.99 5.26
N SER A 190 -0.57 13.79 6.07
CA SER A 190 -1.95 14.18 5.84
C SER A 190 -2.06 15.32 4.84
N SER A 191 -3.28 15.58 4.37
CA SER A 191 -3.62 16.81 3.66
C SER A 191 -3.16 18.07 4.41
N VAL A 192 -3.15 18.10 5.75
CA VAL A 192 -2.69 19.28 6.49
C VAL A 192 -1.18 19.42 6.45
N ASP A 193 -0.44 18.32 6.59
CA ASP A 193 1.03 18.33 6.55
C ASP A 193 1.57 18.81 5.19
N LEU A 194 0.79 18.60 4.13
CA LEU A 194 1.11 19.03 2.77
C LEU A 194 0.42 20.34 2.36
N GLU A 195 -0.44 20.89 3.21
CA GLU A 195 -1.44 21.90 2.84
C GLU A 195 -2.19 21.57 1.53
N LEU A 196 -2.50 20.27 1.34
CA LEU A 196 -3.08 19.71 0.14
C LEU A 196 -4.60 19.56 0.29
N PHE A 197 -5.31 20.48 -0.35
CA PHE A 197 -6.74 20.68 -0.23
C PHE A 197 -7.40 20.59 -1.60
N SER A 198 -8.52 19.87 -1.68
CA SER A 198 -9.25 19.64 -2.94
C SER A 198 -10.74 19.76 -2.75
N ASP A 199 -11.43 20.42 -3.68
CA ASP A 199 -12.89 20.49 -3.68
C ASP A 199 -13.46 20.50 -5.10
N ALA A 200 -14.72 20.08 -5.25
CA ALA A 200 -15.42 20.00 -6.51
C ALA A 200 -16.84 20.57 -6.42
N ALA A 201 -17.10 21.64 -7.17
CA ALA A 201 -18.42 22.22 -7.32
C ALA A 201 -19.10 21.65 -8.57
N GLY A 202 -20.14 20.83 -8.39
CA GLY A 202 -20.75 20.02 -9.47
C GLY A 202 -21.17 20.80 -10.73
N GLY A 203 -21.69 22.02 -10.57
CA GLY A 203 -22.10 22.87 -11.69
C GLY A 203 -21.03 23.80 -12.26
N VAL A 204 -19.82 23.81 -11.68
CA VAL A 204 -18.83 24.88 -11.95
C VAL A 204 -17.48 24.31 -12.38
N GLY A 205 -16.78 23.64 -11.47
CA GLY A 205 -15.42 23.18 -11.69
C GLY A 205 -14.84 22.53 -10.43
N PHE A 206 -13.52 22.43 -10.39
CA PHE A 206 -12.81 21.98 -9.20
C PHE A 206 -11.73 22.98 -8.79
N GLY A 207 -11.34 22.89 -7.53
CA GLY A 207 -10.27 23.66 -6.92
C GLY A 207 -9.28 22.74 -6.23
N LEU A 208 -8.00 23.06 -6.39
CA LEU A 208 -6.88 22.38 -5.75
C LEU A 208 -5.92 23.43 -5.19
N TYR A 209 -5.42 23.19 -3.99
CA TYR A 209 -4.37 23.97 -3.36
C TYR A 209 -3.36 23.02 -2.71
N CYS A 210 -2.08 23.36 -2.78
CA CYS A 210 -0.96 22.62 -2.20
C CYS A 210 0.17 23.60 -1.89
N ASN A 211 0.38 23.93 -0.62
CA ASN A 211 1.51 24.74 -0.15
C ASN A 211 1.79 26.00 -1.01
N GLY A 212 0.77 26.83 -1.22
CA GLY A 212 0.84 28.07 -2.01
C GLY A 212 0.66 27.90 -3.52
N ASP A 213 0.85 26.69 -4.06
CA ASP A 213 0.46 26.35 -5.43
C ASP A 213 -1.03 26.02 -5.50
N TRP A 214 -1.67 26.34 -6.62
CA TRP A 214 -3.09 26.06 -6.80
C TRP A 214 -3.44 25.77 -8.25
N CYS A 215 -4.57 25.12 -8.47
CA CYS A 215 -5.15 24.84 -9.78
C CYS A 215 -6.68 24.94 -9.66
N ALA A 216 -7.33 25.63 -10.60
CA ALA A 216 -8.79 25.67 -10.67
C ALA A 216 -9.23 25.67 -12.14
N GLU A 217 -10.09 24.74 -12.51
CA GLU A 217 -10.53 24.57 -13.90
C GLU A 217 -12.02 24.23 -13.96
N ARG A 218 -12.70 24.78 -14.98
CA ARG A 218 -14.13 24.59 -15.17
C ARG A 218 -14.40 23.20 -15.75
N TRP A 219 -15.53 22.61 -15.37
CA TRP A 219 -15.94 21.36 -16.00
C TRP A 219 -16.17 21.57 -17.50
N PRO A 220 -15.66 20.69 -18.37
CA PRO A 220 -15.93 20.78 -19.81
C PRO A 220 -17.43 20.76 -20.09
N ALA A 221 -17.89 21.54 -21.07
CA ALA A 221 -19.30 21.57 -21.45
C ALA A 221 -19.81 20.18 -21.89
N GLU A 222 -18.93 19.32 -22.40
CA GLU A 222 -19.25 17.92 -22.71
C GLU A 222 -19.59 17.08 -21.46
N TRP A 223 -18.91 17.29 -20.33
CA TRP A 223 -19.21 16.59 -19.08
C TRP A 223 -20.59 17.00 -18.54
N VAL A 224 -20.94 18.27 -18.68
CA VAL A 224 -22.27 18.77 -18.31
C VAL A 224 -23.34 18.13 -19.21
N ARG A 225 -23.14 18.15 -20.53
CA ARG A 225 -24.09 17.56 -21.50
C ARG A 225 -24.27 16.05 -21.34
N SER A 226 -23.19 15.32 -21.05
CA SER A 226 -23.22 13.87 -20.84
C SER A 226 -23.69 13.44 -19.44
N GLY A 227 -23.90 14.40 -18.53
CA GLY A 227 -24.37 14.14 -17.17
C GLY A 227 -23.28 13.62 -16.22
N VAL A 228 -22.01 13.61 -16.63
CA VAL A 228 -20.86 13.23 -15.77
C VAL A 228 -20.83 14.08 -14.50
N THR A 229 -21.18 15.37 -14.61
CA THR A 229 -21.19 16.30 -13.48
C THR A 229 -22.24 15.98 -12.40
N LYS A 230 -23.13 15.02 -12.64
CA LYS A 230 -24.08 14.51 -11.63
C LYS A 230 -23.45 13.48 -10.70
N ASN A 231 -22.28 12.93 -11.04
CA ASN A 231 -21.57 11.95 -10.24
C ASN A 231 -20.58 12.64 -9.30
N ILE A 232 -21.05 13.00 -8.10
CA ILE A 232 -20.26 13.76 -7.12
C ILE A 232 -18.97 13.01 -6.74
N THR A 233 -19.03 11.69 -6.48
CA THR A 233 -17.83 10.90 -6.17
C THR A 233 -16.79 10.94 -7.28
N LEU A 234 -17.21 10.95 -8.55
CA LEU A 234 -16.27 11.11 -9.67
C LEU A 234 -15.63 12.49 -9.65
N LEU A 235 -16.45 13.54 -9.47
CA LEU A 235 -15.98 14.91 -9.50
C LEU A 235 -15.01 15.23 -8.37
N GLU A 236 -15.16 14.63 -7.20
CA GLU A 236 -14.23 14.82 -6.08
C GLU A 236 -13.01 13.90 -6.14
N LEU A 237 -13.12 12.71 -6.75
CA LEU A 237 -11.96 11.85 -6.99
C LEU A 237 -11.01 12.45 -8.05
N PHE A 238 -11.57 13.19 -9.02
CA PHE A 238 -10.81 13.74 -10.14
C PHE A 238 -9.70 14.73 -9.72
N PRO A 239 -9.95 15.71 -8.84
CA PRO A 239 -8.92 16.56 -8.25
C PRO A 239 -7.77 15.79 -7.59
N LEU A 240 -8.03 14.65 -6.94
CA LEU A 240 -6.96 13.85 -6.32
C LEU A 240 -5.99 13.29 -7.38
N LEU A 241 -6.52 12.85 -8.53
CA LEU A 241 -5.70 12.45 -9.68
C LEU A 241 -4.90 13.62 -10.24
N VAL A 242 -5.54 14.79 -10.39
CA VAL A 242 -4.87 16.00 -10.89
C VAL A 242 -3.75 16.44 -9.94
N ALA A 243 -3.96 16.38 -8.63
CA ALA A 243 -2.95 16.67 -7.62
C ALA A 243 -1.73 15.74 -7.75
N CYS A 244 -1.96 14.44 -7.92
CA CYS A 244 -0.89 13.46 -8.14
C CYS A 244 -0.07 13.75 -9.40
N GLU A 245 -0.70 14.34 -10.43
CA GLU A 245 -0.02 14.70 -11.67
C GLU A 245 0.78 16.00 -11.53
N LEU A 246 0.14 17.08 -11.06
CA LEU A 246 0.74 18.40 -10.95
C LEU A 246 1.88 18.44 -9.93
N TRP A 247 1.67 17.81 -8.79
CA TRP A 247 2.59 17.89 -7.65
C TRP A 247 3.33 16.58 -7.42
N SER A 248 3.60 15.86 -8.50
CA SER A 248 4.38 14.62 -8.47
C SER A 248 5.73 14.76 -7.76
N GLY A 249 6.39 15.93 -7.87
CA GLY A 249 7.64 16.20 -7.13
C GLY A 249 7.47 16.24 -5.61
N VAL A 250 6.33 16.71 -5.12
CA VAL A 250 5.99 16.74 -3.68
C VAL A 250 5.49 15.38 -3.20
N LEU A 251 4.78 14.64 -4.05
CA LEU A 251 4.09 13.41 -3.64
C LEU A 251 4.91 12.13 -3.87
N ARG A 252 5.97 12.17 -4.68
CA ARG A 252 6.79 11.00 -5.02
C ARG A 252 7.45 10.39 -3.78
N ASN A 253 7.48 9.05 -3.72
CA ASN A 253 8.06 8.26 -2.63
C ASN A 253 7.44 8.56 -1.25
N ARG A 254 6.15 8.92 -1.20
CA ARG A 254 5.46 9.28 0.05
C ARG A 254 4.23 8.44 0.31
N ARG A 255 3.83 8.43 1.58
CA ARG A 255 2.54 7.92 2.06
C ARG A 255 1.65 9.12 2.37
N VAL A 256 0.50 9.22 1.73
CA VAL A 256 -0.36 10.39 1.80
C VAL A 256 -1.80 10.01 2.16
N VAL A 257 -2.37 10.70 3.14
CA VAL A 257 -3.78 10.60 3.51
C VAL A 257 -4.50 11.86 3.06
N PHE A 258 -5.29 11.72 2.00
CA PHE A 258 -6.20 12.77 1.57
C PHE A 258 -7.35 12.92 2.56
N TRP A 259 -7.63 14.15 2.96
CA TRP A 259 -8.83 14.45 3.72
C TRP A 259 -9.97 14.78 2.76
N CYS A 260 -11.08 14.05 2.90
CA CYS A 260 -12.27 14.21 2.08
C CYS A 260 -13.49 14.36 3.00
N ASP A 261 -14.48 15.12 2.56
CA ASP A 261 -15.81 15.22 3.17
C ASP A 261 -16.83 14.23 2.54
N ASN A 262 -16.49 13.62 1.41
CA ASN A 262 -17.32 12.60 0.77
C ASN A 262 -16.89 11.17 1.10
N LEU A 263 -17.74 10.47 1.84
CA LEU A 263 -17.56 9.06 2.18
C LEU A 263 -17.41 8.14 0.96
N GLY A 264 -18.04 8.46 -0.17
CA GLY A 264 -17.91 7.70 -1.41
C GLY A 264 -16.49 7.75 -1.98
N VAL A 265 -15.82 8.92 -1.93
CA VAL A 265 -14.41 9.04 -2.34
C VAL A 265 -13.52 8.26 -1.38
N VAL A 266 -13.77 8.39 -0.07
CA VAL A 266 -13.03 7.67 0.96
C VAL A 266 -13.10 6.16 0.75
N GLU A 267 -14.30 5.63 0.51
CA GLU A 267 -14.51 4.21 0.23
C GLU A 267 -13.79 3.76 -1.05
N VAL A 268 -13.91 4.53 -2.13
CA VAL A 268 -13.32 4.19 -3.43
C VAL A 268 -11.79 4.19 -3.38
N VAL A 269 -11.17 5.19 -2.75
CA VAL A 269 -9.72 5.28 -2.61
C VAL A 269 -9.19 4.14 -1.75
N ASN A 270 -9.78 3.92 -0.57
CA ASN A 270 -9.28 2.90 0.37
C ASN A 270 -9.53 1.46 -0.13
N ARG A 271 -10.63 1.22 -0.85
CA ARG A 271 -10.90 -0.10 -1.47
C ARG A 271 -10.24 -0.26 -2.84
N GLN A 272 -9.76 0.83 -3.44
CA GLN A 272 -9.27 0.91 -4.82
C GLN A 272 -10.26 0.31 -5.84
N ALA A 273 -11.55 0.54 -5.63
CA ALA A 273 -12.61 0.02 -6.48
C ALA A 273 -13.91 0.78 -6.30
N ALA A 274 -14.68 0.87 -7.38
CA ALA A 274 -16.02 1.43 -7.37
C ALA A 274 -16.99 0.52 -8.14
N ARG A 275 -18.29 0.59 -7.79
CA ARG A 275 -19.36 -0.04 -8.59
C ARG A 275 -19.59 0.68 -9.91
N CYS A 276 -19.45 2.00 -9.93
CA CYS A 276 -19.58 2.81 -11.12
C CYS A 276 -18.34 2.63 -12.03
N LEU A 277 -18.55 2.25 -13.29
CA LEU A 277 -17.47 2.01 -14.25
C LEU A 277 -16.59 3.25 -14.47
N ALA A 278 -17.21 4.44 -14.60
CA ALA A 278 -16.47 5.68 -14.81
C ALA A 278 -15.58 6.04 -13.61
N VAL A 279 -16.09 5.88 -12.39
CA VAL A 279 -15.31 6.09 -11.15
C VAL A 279 -14.19 5.05 -11.07
N ASN A 280 -14.46 3.79 -11.41
CA ASN A 280 -13.45 2.74 -11.38
C ASN A 280 -12.36 2.94 -12.44
N ALA A 281 -12.70 3.43 -13.63
CA ALA A 281 -11.73 3.81 -14.66
C ALA A 281 -10.81 4.94 -14.18
N LEU A 282 -11.39 5.99 -13.57
CA LEU A 282 -10.62 7.08 -12.98
C LEU A 282 -9.74 6.61 -11.81
N MET A 283 -10.27 5.75 -10.95
CA MET A 283 -9.50 5.15 -9.85
C MET A 283 -8.31 4.36 -10.38
N ARG A 284 -8.48 3.61 -11.48
CA ARG A 284 -7.36 2.88 -12.10
C ARG A 284 -6.28 3.82 -12.62
N GLU A 285 -6.63 4.95 -13.21
CA GLU A 285 -5.66 5.97 -13.62
C GLU A 285 -4.94 6.58 -12.40
N LEU A 286 -5.66 6.85 -11.31
CA LEU A 286 -5.04 7.29 -10.05
C LEU A 286 -4.05 6.26 -9.52
N VAL A 287 -4.43 4.99 -9.49
CA VAL A 287 -3.54 3.89 -9.07
C VAL A 287 -2.29 3.82 -9.95
N LEU A 288 -2.43 3.98 -11.28
CA LEU A 288 -1.28 3.99 -12.19
C LEU A 288 -0.30 5.10 -11.87
N ARG A 289 -0.80 6.30 -11.56
CA ARG A 289 0.04 7.42 -11.13
C ARG A 289 0.71 7.12 -9.80
N CYS A 290 -0.04 6.58 -8.84
CA CYS A 290 0.49 6.18 -7.54
C CYS A 290 1.65 5.19 -7.68
N LEU A 291 1.50 4.13 -8.49
CA LEU A 291 2.55 3.16 -8.72
C LEU A 291 3.80 3.77 -9.37
N ARG A 292 3.66 4.65 -10.38
CA ARG A 292 4.80 5.32 -11.03
C ARG A 292 5.54 6.31 -10.13
N LEU A 293 4.83 6.89 -9.17
CA LEU A 293 5.38 7.85 -8.21
C LEU A 293 5.89 7.18 -6.94
N ASN A 294 5.74 5.85 -6.79
CA ASN A 294 5.90 5.19 -5.50
C ASN A 294 5.12 5.90 -4.38
N LEU A 295 3.89 6.28 -4.70
CA LEU A 295 3.00 7.01 -3.82
C LEU A 295 1.96 6.04 -3.28
N PHE A 296 1.79 6.03 -1.96
CA PHE A 296 0.77 5.26 -1.26
C PHE A 296 -0.32 6.22 -0.83
N VAL A 297 -1.53 6.06 -1.35
CA VAL A 297 -2.64 6.95 -1.05
C VAL A 297 -3.69 6.24 -0.20
N ARG A 298 -4.16 6.96 0.81
CA ARG A 298 -5.37 6.64 1.57
C ARG A 298 -6.25 7.88 1.64
N ALA A 299 -7.49 7.68 2.02
CA ALA A 299 -8.42 8.78 2.27
C ALA A 299 -9.03 8.65 3.67
N ARG A 300 -9.23 9.78 4.33
CA ARG A 300 -9.88 9.88 5.64
C ARG A 300 -11.06 10.84 5.55
N HIS A 301 -12.20 10.40 6.06
CA HIS A 301 -13.36 11.26 6.17
C HIS A 301 -13.17 12.27 7.31
N VAL A 302 -13.37 13.56 7.02
CA VAL A 302 -13.35 14.64 8.00
C VAL A 302 -14.66 15.43 7.89
N PRO A 303 -15.64 15.21 8.79
CA PRO A 303 -16.89 15.95 8.77
C PRO A 303 -16.64 17.45 8.96
N GLY A 304 -17.26 18.28 8.13
CA GLY A 304 -17.09 19.73 8.22
C GLY A 304 -15.65 20.18 7.95
N LEU A 305 -14.92 19.45 7.10
CA LEU A 305 -13.59 19.81 6.63
C LEU A 305 -13.57 21.30 6.24
N GLN A 306 -12.76 22.10 6.94
CA GLN A 306 -12.60 23.52 6.64
C GLN A 306 -11.75 23.69 5.39
N ASN A 307 -12.38 23.46 4.24
CA ASN A 307 -11.73 23.42 2.94
C ASN A 307 -11.90 24.74 2.17
N GLY A 308 -12.04 25.86 2.89
CA GLY A 308 -12.49 27.14 2.33
C GLY A 308 -11.62 27.66 1.19
N ILE A 309 -10.33 27.33 1.17
CA ILE A 309 -9.41 27.66 0.07
C ILE A 309 -9.83 26.90 -1.20
N ALA A 310 -9.97 25.57 -1.11
CA ALA A 310 -10.33 24.75 -2.25
C ALA A 310 -11.79 24.98 -2.71
N ASP A 311 -12.73 25.24 -1.79
CA ASP A 311 -14.12 25.61 -2.12
C ASP A 311 -14.20 26.96 -2.85
N ALA A 312 -13.43 27.96 -2.40
CA ALA A 312 -13.34 29.23 -3.11
C ALA A 312 -12.78 29.03 -4.53
N LEU A 313 -11.78 28.17 -4.70
CA LEU A 313 -11.19 27.82 -6.00
C LEU A 313 -12.18 27.06 -6.89
N SER A 314 -12.89 26.05 -6.37
CA SER A 314 -13.84 25.21 -7.12
C SER A 314 -15.01 26.02 -7.69
N ARG A 315 -15.36 27.11 -7.01
CA ARG A 315 -16.39 28.08 -7.40
C ARG A 315 -15.87 29.31 -8.15
N PHE A 316 -14.56 29.42 -8.37
CA PHE A 316 -13.90 30.59 -8.99
C PHE A 316 -14.12 31.90 -8.22
N ASN A 317 -14.32 31.82 -6.91
CA ASN A 317 -14.37 32.99 -6.02
C ASN A 317 -12.94 33.42 -5.65
N PHE A 318 -12.23 34.01 -6.61
CA PHE A 318 -10.82 34.38 -6.43
C PHE A 318 -10.61 35.44 -5.36
N LEU A 319 -11.58 36.33 -5.12
CA LEU A 319 -11.50 37.30 -4.02
C LEU A 319 -11.46 36.61 -2.66
N GLN A 320 -12.34 35.64 -2.43
CA GLN A 320 -12.35 34.85 -1.21
C GLN A 320 -11.08 34.01 -1.09
N PHE A 321 -10.66 33.36 -2.17
CA PHE A 321 -9.41 32.59 -2.22
C PHE A 321 -8.21 33.43 -1.82
N ARG A 322 -8.04 34.64 -2.37
CA ARG A 322 -6.93 35.55 -2.05
C ARG A 322 -6.97 36.04 -0.61
N ARG A 323 -8.16 36.17 -0.01
CA ARG A 323 -8.30 36.49 1.41
C ARG A 323 -7.86 35.33 2.30
N LEU A 324 -8.18 34.10 1.93
CA LEU A 324 -7.85 32.90 2.71
C LEU A 324 -6.40 32.42 2.52
N ALA A 325 -5.83 32.63 1.34
CA ALA A 325 -4.46 32.25 0.99
C ALA A 325 -3.71 33.42 0.33
N PRO A 326 -3.36 34.48 1.08
CA PRO A 326 -2.72 35.68 0.53
C PRO A 326 -1.32 35.40 -0.04
N GLY A 327 -0.62 34.39 0.48
CA GLY A 327 0.69 33.95 0.01
C GLY A 327 0.67 33.01 -1.20
N ALA A 328 -0.51 32.64 -1.70
CA ALA A 328 -0.61 31.75 -2.86
C ALA A 328 -0.03 32.40 -4.12
N ARG A 329 0.55 31.60 -5.03
CA ARG A 329 1.14 32.09 -6.27
C ARG A 329 0.16 32.96 -7.09
N ALA A 330 0.70 33.97 -7.77
CA ALA A 330 -0.11 34.90 -8.57
C ALA A 330 -0.88 34.17 -9.69
N GLU A 331 -0.24 33.20 -10.32
CA GLU A 331 -0.84 32.36 -11.35
C GLU A 331 -1.01 30.92 -10.88
N GLY A 332 -2.10 30.28 -11.29
CA GLY A 332 -2.40 28.89 -10.99
C GLY A 332 -1.70 27.94 -11.97
N SER A 333 -1.40 26.74 -11.49
CA SER A 333 -0.98 25.61 -12.32
C SER A 333 -2.07 25.27 -13.32
N ARG A 334 -1.68 24.96 -14.56
CA ARG A 334 -2.60 24.53 -15.62
C ARG A 334 -2.75 23.01 -15.62
N MET A 335 -3.98 22.54 -15.73
CA MET A 335 -4.26 21.12 -15.79
C MET A 335 -3.80 20.50 -17.14
N PRO A 336 -3.07 19.37 -17.14
CA PRO A 336 -2.67 18.70 -18.37
C PRO A 336 -3.87 18.22 -19.19
N ALA A 337 -3.96 18.64 -20.45
CA ALA A 337 -5.12 18.40 -21.32
C ALA A 337 -5.53 16.92 -21.44
N ARG A 338 -4.56 16.00 -21.38
CA ARG A 338 -4.82 14.55 -21.46
C ARG A 338 -5.76 14.02 -20.37
N LEU A 339 -5.77 14.63 -19.18
CA LEU A 339 -6.57 14.16 -18.05
C LEU A 339 -8.08 14.36 -18.31
N TRP A 340 -8.47 15.37 -19.09
CA TRP A 340 -9.87 15.57 -19.49
C TRP A 340 -10.42 14.41 -20.33
N SER A 341 -9.57 13.79 -21.15
CA SER A 341 -9.97 12.70 -22.04
C SER A 341 -10.19 11.35 -21.33
N LEU A 342 -9.87 11.27 -20.03
CA LEU A 342 -10.02 10.04 -19.24
C LEU A 342 -11.48 9.76 -18.87
N VAL A 343 -12.31 10.80 -18.78
CA VAL A 343 -13.72 10.70 -18.41
C VAL A 343 -14.56 11.05 -19.64
N GLY A 344 -15.11 10.03 -20.32
CA GLY A 344 -15.92 10.23 -21.52
C GLY A 344 -15.97 9.02 -22.47
N LYS A 345 -14.95 8.16 -22.47
CA LYS A 345 -14.87 7.02 -23.41
C LYS A 345 -15.77 5.83 -23.08
N GLU A 346 -16.28 5.72 -21.84
CA GLU A 346 -17.09 4.58 -21.38
C GLU A 346 -18.36 4.99 -20.60
N SER A 347 -18.66 6.29 -20.48
CA SER A 347 -19.70 6.84 -19.60
C SER A 347 -21.16 6.63 -20.07
N GLY A 348 -21.37 5.88 -21.15
CA GLY A 348 -22.70 5.68 -21.75
C GLY A 348 -23.60 4.63 -21.11
N ARG A 349 -23.11 3.76 -20.20
CA ARG A 349 -23.96 2.75 -19.55
C ARG A 349 -23.51 2.47 -18.11
N CYS A 350 -24.24 3.00 -17.14
CA CYS A 350 -24.32 2.38 -15.82
C CYS A 350 -25.17 1.10 -15.93
N SER A 351 -24.63 0.04 -16.54
CA SER A 351 -25.22 -1.29 -16.42
C SER A 351 -24.73 -1.93 -15.13
N LEU A 352 -25.67 -2.46 -14.33
CA LEU A 352 -25.41 -3.23 -13.12
C LEU A 352 -24.36 -4.32 -13.39
N PRO A 353 -23.20 -4.34 -12.71
CA PRO A 353 -22.35 -5.51 -12.74
C PRO A 353 -23.02 -6.65 -11.96
N VAL A 354 -22.86 -7.86 -12.48
CA VAL A 354 -23.18 -9.13 -11.79
C VAL A 354 -22.65 -9.06 -10.36
N PRO A 355 -23.44 -9.45 -9.33
CA PRO A 355 -22.99 -9.43 -7.96
C PRO A 355 -21.75 -10.32 -7.84
N VAL A 356 -20.58 -9.70 -7.73
CA VAL A 356 -19.39 -10.39 -7.26
C VAL A 356 -19.60 -10.56 -5.77
N PRO A 357 -19.66 -11.79 -5.23
CA PRO A 357 -19.66 -12.00 -3.80
C PRO A 357 -18.39 -11.31 -3.28
N ILE A 358 -18.58 -10.27 -2.46
CA ILE A 358 -17.52 -9.76 -1.63
C ILE A 358 -17.23 -10.93 -0.69
N LEU A 359 -16.17 -11.69 -0.97
CA LEU A 359 -15.56 -12.53 0.05
C LEU A 359 -14.99 -11.56 1.08
N CYS A 360 -15.88 -11.16 1.99
CA CYS A 360 -15.56 -10.61 3.29
C CYS A 360 -14.96 -11.79 4.07
N GLY A 361 -13.74 -12.17 3.72
CA GLY A 361 -12.91 -12.99 4.60
C GLY A 361 -12.49 -12.08 5.73
N SER A 362 -13.29 -12.06 6.79
CA SER A 362 -12.82 -11.65 8.11
C SER A 362 -11.66 -12.59 8.45
N TRP A 363 -10.44 -12.17 8.15
CA TRP A 363 -9.23 -12.73 8.75
C TRP A 363 -8.80 -11.74 9.82
N ALA A 364 -9.65 -11.63 10.85
CA ALA A 364 -9.28 -11.01 12.09
C ALA A 364 -8.19 -11.88 12.72
N ILE A 365 -6.96 -11.38 12.74
CA ILE A 365 -5.98 -11.81 13.73
C ILE A 365 -5.95 -10.70 14.77
N LEU A 366 -6.16 -11.14 16.01
CA LEU A 366 -6.21 -10.35 17.23
C LEU A 366 -5.03 -9.37 17.30
N SER A 367 -5.33 -8.08 17.31
CA SER A 367 -4.38 -7.06 17.77
C SER A 367 -4.35 -7.14 19.30
N SER A 368 -3.36 -7.84 19.85
CA SER A 368 -3.02 -7.76 21.26
C SER A 368 -1.56 -7.36 21.41
N THR A 369 -1.29 -6.07 21.38
CA THR A 369 -0.12 -5.51 22.06
C THR A 369 -0.57 -4.29 22.85
N GLY A 370 -0.56 -4.48 24.17
CA GLY A 370 -0.94 -3.49 25.15
C GLY A 370 0.09 -2.35 25.27
N LEU A 371 -0.42 -1.24 25.77
CA LEU A 371 0.29 -0.07 26.29
C LEU A 371 1.56 -0.42 27.08
N VAL A 372 2.73 0.15 26.73
CA VAL A 372 3.76 0.59 27.70
C VAL A 372 4.54 1.82 27.17
N ASN A 373 4.93 2.63 28.15
CA ASN A 373 5.53 3.97 28.26
C ASN A 373 6.54 4.53 27.24
N VAL A 374 6.56 5.87 27.30
CA VAL A 374 7.34 6.88 26.56
C VAL A 374 8.84 6.80 26.84
N HIS A 375 9.63 6.47 25.82
CA HIS A 375 10.99 6.96 25.60
C HIS A 375 11.27 7.02 24.09
N VAL A 376 12.02 8.04 23.66
CA VAL A 376 12.18 8.46 22.25
C VAL A 376 12.80 7.33 21.43
N SER A 377 11.96 6.59 20.71
CA SER A 377 12.37 5.56 19.76
C SER A 377 11.44 5.59 18.55
N ALA A 378 11.98 5.57 17.34
CA ALA A 378 11.21 5.66 16.12
C ALA A 378 10.52 4.31 15.86
N ARG A 379 9.19 4.29 15.97
CA ARG A 379 8.37 3.14 15.56
C ARG A 379 8.22 3.15 14.05
N VAL A 380 8.46 2.02 13.44
CA VAL A 380 8.52 1.79 12.00
C VAL A 380 7.43 0.82 11.69
N ALA A 381 6.52 1.17 10.81
CA ALA A 381 5.41 0.30 10.47
C ALA A 381 5.74 -0.49 9.19
N VAL A 382 6.25 -1.74 9.27
CA VAL A 382 6.25 -2.59 8.06
C VAL A 382 4.87 -3.20 7.90
N ILE A 383 4.26 -2.95 6.74
CA ILE A 383 2.93 -3.41 6.40
C ILE A 383 3.00 -4.90 6.06
N LEU A 384 2.88 -5.76 7.06
CA LEU A 384 2.62 -7.19 6.87
C LEU A 384 1.14 -7.41 7.18
N ASP A 385 0.34 -7.44 6.11
CA ASP A 385 -1.11 -7.66 6.08
C ASP A 385 -1.95 -6.88 7.11
N TRP A 386 -2.25 -5.62 6.79
CA TRP A 386 -3.30 -4.80 7.43
C TRP A 386 -3.22 -4.64 8.96
N GLY A 387 -2.13 -5.08 9.59
CA GLY A 387 -1.63 -4.65 10.90
C GLY A 387 -0.34 -3.87 10.73
N ILE A 388 -0.18 -2.80 11.50
CA ILE A 388 1.11 -2.13 11.66
C ILE A 388 1.92 -3.01 12.61
N TRP A 389 2.99 -3.62 12.11
CA TRP A 389 4.06 -4.08 13.01
C TRP A 389 4.90 -2.85 13.30
N ASP A 390 4.81 -2.33 14.53
CA ASP A 390 5.67 -1.27 15.03
C ASP A 390 7.06 -1.88 15.31
N PHE A 391 7.98 -1.83 14.35
CA PHE A 391 9.40 -2.09 14.59
C PHE A 391 9.99 -0.89 15.30
N VAL A 392 10.63 -1.10 16.43
CA VAL A 392 11.31 -0.03 17.15
C VAL A 392 12.72 0.08 16.57
N PHE A 393 12.96 1.06 15.68
CA PHE A 393 14.29 1.37 15.20
C PHE A 393 14.96 2.37 16.15
N PRO A 394 16.11 2.04 16.75
CA PRO A 394 16.85 3.02 17.53
C PRO A 394 17.31 4.15 16.61
N GLY A 395 16.98 5.40 16.97
CA GLY A 395 17.30 6.57 16.16
C GLY A 395 18.80 6.73 15.94
N GLY A 396 19.19 6.94 14.67
CA GLY A 396 20.56 7.23 14.25
C GLY A 396 20.74 6.92 12.76
N ASP A 397 21.45 7.78 12.03
CA ASP A 397 21.56 7.83 10.56
C ASP A 397 22.22 6.60 9.88
N ASN A 398 22.43 5.49 10.59
CA ASN A 398 22.90 4.22 10.06
C ASN A 398 22.42 3.09 10.99
N ALA A 399 21.34 2.40 10.63
CA ALA A 399 20.86 1.22 11.36
C ALA A 399 21.38 -0.06 10.69
N GLY A 400 21.96 -0.98 11.47
CA GLY A 400 22.37 -2.30 10.97
C GLY A 400 21.31 -3.33 11.33
N CYS A 401 20.74 -4.02 10.36
CA CYS A 401 19.90 -5.19 10.66
C CYS A 401 20.74 -6.45 10.90
N ILE A 402 20.17 -7.43 11.61
CA ILE A 402 20.64 -8.81 11.64
C ILE A 402 19.41 -9.70 11.61
N GLY A 403 19.36 -10.64 10.67
CA GLY A 403 18.24 -11.54 10.48
C GLY A 403 18.61 -12.92 11.00
N VAL A 404 18.10 -13.33 12.15
CA VAL A 404 18.42 -14.65 12.69
C VAL A 404 17.25 -15.59 12.44
N ASN A 405 17.27 -16.31 11.32
CA ASN A 405 16.24 -17.30 11.03
C ASN A 405 16.35 -18.52 11.95
N PHE A 406 15.19 -19.08 12.30
CA PHE A 406 15.02 -20.39 12.93
C PHE A 406 14.47 -21.39 11.90
N TRP A 407 14.44 -22.67 12.26
CA TRP A 407 13.74 -23.70 11.49
C TRP A 407 12.34 -23.89 12.08
N SER A 408 11.32 -23.78 11.23
CA SER A 408 10.17 -24.67 11.29
C SER A 408 10.62 -26.08 10.95
N TYR A 409 10.28 -27.03 11.82
CA TYR A 409 10.24 -28.45 11.46
C TYR A 409 9.34 -28.72 10.25
#